data_AF-A0A0V0T8Y8-F1
#
_entry.id   AF-A0A0V0T8Y8-F1
#
_cell.length_a   1.000
_cell.length_b   1.000
_cell.length_c   1.000
_cell.angle_alpha   90.00
_cell.angle_beta   90.00
_cell.angle_gamma   90.00
#
_symmetry.space_group_name_H-M   'P 1'
#
loop_
_entity.id
_entity.type
_entity.pdbx_description
1 polymer ?
#
loop_
_entity_poly.entity_id
_entity_poly.type
_entity_poly.pdbx_seq_one_letter_code
_entity_poly.pdbx_strand_id
1 'polypeptide(L)'
;MGREDKTTWKSNYFLKLVKFLEEYPKCFIVGVDNVGSNQMQQIRISLRGRAELLMGKNTMIRKAIRGYLPKNPDLECLIHHVVGNVGFVFTNEDLAEVRDAIIAKKVAAPAKAGIVAPIDVRLPAQNTGLGPEKTSFFQALNIPTKISKGTIEILVNYNLFR
;
A
#
# COMPACT_ATOMS: atom_id res chain seq x y z
N MET A 1 -22.24 17.07 -0.25
CA MET A 1 -21.77 17.39 -1.61
C MET A 1 -22.55 16.49 -2.56
N GLY A 2 -23.35 17.09 -3.46
CA GLY A 2 -24.39 16.40 -4.23
C GLY A 2 -23.87 15.23 -5.06
N ARG A 3 -24.74 14.26 -5.33
CA ARG A 3 -24.46 13.12 -6.20
C ARG A 3 -24.28 13.68 -7.62
N GLU A 4 -23.04 13.94 -8.03
CA GLU A 4 -22.74 14.26 -9.43
C GLU A 4 -23.20 13.12 -10.33
N ASP A 5 -23.69 13.47 -11.52
CA ASP A 5 -24.04 12.50 -12.53
C ASP A 5 -22.83 11.63 -12.89
N LYS A 6 -23.07 10.32 -13.01
CA LYS A 6 -21.99 9.34 -13.23
C LYS A 6 -21.20 9.64 -14.52
N THR A 7 -21.83 10.28 -15.49
CA THR A 7 -21.22 10.63 -16.78
C THR A 7 -20.28 11.82 -16.64
N THR A 8 -20.70 12.87 -15.92
CA THR A 8 -19.89 14.08 -15.69
C THR A 8 -18.70 13.78 -14.80
N TRP A 9 -18.88 12.93 -13.78
CA TRP A 9 -17.77 12.47 -12.95
C TRP A 9 -16.69 11.74 -13.76
N LYS A 10 -17.10 10.87 -14.70
CA LYS A 10 -16.17 10.14 -15.57
C LYS A 10 -15.42 11.06 -16.52
N SER A 11 -16.10 12.04 -17.13
CA SER A 11 -15.45 13.01 -18.01
C SER A 11 -14.46 13.88 -17.23
N ASN A 12 -14.84 14.34 -16.03
CA ASN A 12 -13.96 15.13 -15.16
C ASN A 12 -12.73 14.33 -14.75
N TYR A 13 -12.89 13.05 -14.40
CA TYR A 13 -11.77 12.16 -14.11
C TYR A 13 -10.83 11.99 -15.31
N PHE A 14 -11.39 11.82 -16.51
CA PHE A 14 -10.63 11.68 -17.74
C PHE A 14 -9.80 12.93 -18.04
N LEU A 15 -10.42 14.10 -17.97
CA LEU A 15 -9.75 15.39 -18.16
C LEU A 15 -8.63 15.60 -17.14
N LYS A 16 -8.86 15.23 -15.87
CA LYS A 16 -7.86 15.33 -14.82
C LYS A 16 -6.65 14.41 -15.08
N LEU A 17 -6.90 13.19 -15.53
CA LEU A 17 -5.84 12.23 -15.84
C LEU A 17 -5.01 12.69 -17.04
N VAL A 18 -5.66 13.17 -18.11
CA VAL A 18 -4.96 13.72 -19.28
C VAL A 18 -4.14 14.94 -18.90
N LYS A 19 -4.68 15.85 -18.08
CA LYS A 19 -3.94 17.00 -17.57
C LYS A 19 -2.65 16.57 -16.86
N PHE A 20 -2.72 15.57 -15.99
CA PHE A 20 -1.52 15.09 -15.28
C PHE A 20 -0.52 14.36 -16.18
N LEU A 21 -0.98 13.66 -17.21
CA LEU A 21 -0.09 13.07 -18.22
C LEU A 21 0.63 14.13 -19.07
N GLU A 22 0.02 15.31 -19.25
CA GLU A 22 0.62 16.43 -19.98
C GLU A 22 1.54 17.28 -19.10
N GLU A 23 1.14 17.51 -17.85
CA GLU A 23 1.84 18.41 -16.91
C GLU A 23 3.08 17.75 -16.29
N TYR A 24 3.05 16.43 -16.07
CA TYR A 24 4.13 15.70 -15.40
C TYR A 24 4.81 14.71 -16.35
N PRO A 25 6.13 14.84 -16.61
CA PRO A 25 6.85 13.96 -17.52
C PRO A 25 7.15 12.58 -16.89
N LYS A 26 7.08 12.48 -15.56
CA LYS A 26 7.42 11.25 -14.82
C LYS A 26 6.22 10.78 -13.99
N CYS A 27 6.03 9.46 -13.95
CA CYS A 27 4.99 8.85 -13.13
C CYS A 27 5.49 7.56 -12.45
N PHE A 28 4.97 7.29 -11.26
CA PHE A 28 5.09 6.01 -10.58
C PHE A 28 3.76 5.26 -10.62
N ILE A 29 3.88 3.95 -10.84
CA ILE A 29 2.81 2.99 -10.62
C ILE A 29 3.03 2.38 -9.24
N VAL A 30 2.09 2.57 -8.33
CA VAL A 30 2.20 2.10 -6.94
C VAL A 30 1.08 1.10 -6.65
N GLY A 31 1.44 -0.08 -6.15
CA GLY A 31 0.49 -1.04 -5.60
C GLY A 31 0.00 -0.57 -4.23
N VAL A 32 -1.32 -0.49 -4.04
CA VAL A 32 -1.97 0.03 -2.82
C VAL A 32 -2.70 -1.09 -2.09
N ASP A 33 -2.07 -2.26 -1.98
CA ASP A 33 -2.63 -3.39 -1.25
C ASP A 33 -2.40 -3.21 0.25
N ASN A 34 -3.43 -3.48 1.06
CA ASN A 34 -3.39 -3.41 2.53
C ASN A 34 -3.10 -2.02 3.13
N VAL A 35 -3.33 -0.94 2.38
CA VAL A 35 -3.11 0.44 2.86
C VAL A 35 -4.38 1.03 3.47
N GLY A 36 -4.27 1.59 4.67
CA GLY A 36 -5.37 2.28 5.33
C GLY A 36 -5.70 3.64 4.71
N SER A 37 -6.96 4.08 4.81
CA SER A 37 -7.40 5.39 4.32
C SER A 37 -6.63 6.55 4.96
N ASN A 38 -6.36 6.48 6.26
CA ASN A 38 -5.56 7.47 6.98
C ASN A 38 -4.10 7.52 6.48
N GLN A 39 -3.49 6.37 6.21
CA GLN A 39 -2.13 6.30 5.66
C GLN A 39 -2.07 6.97 4.28
N MET A 40 -3.04 6.70 3.40
CA MET A 40 -3.13 7.38 2.10
C MET A 40 -3.32 8.88 2.25
N GLN A 41 -4.05 9.34 3.26
CA GLN A 41 -4.21 10.77 3.53
C GLN A 41 -2.91 11.41 4.01
N GLN A 42 -2.17 10.76 4.90
CA GLN A 42 -0.85 11.23 5.34
C GLN A 42 0.16 11.29 4.19
N ILE A 43 0.19 10.26 3.33
CA ILE A 43 1.03 10.24 2.13
C ILE A 43 0.65 11.38 1.19
N ARG A 44 -0.65 11.63 0.98
CA ARG A 44 -1.10 12.77 0.17
C ARG A 44 -0.68 14.12 0.76
N ILE A 45 -0.70 14.27 2.08
CA ILE A 45 -0.26 15.51 2.74
C ILE A 45 1.25 15.70 2.57
N SER A 46 2.05 14.65 2.75
CA SER A 46 3.51 14.74 2.60
C SER A 46 3.95 14.97 1.16
N LEU A 47 3.18 14.51 0.19
CA LEU A 47 3.46 14.69 -1.23
C LEU A 47 2.96 16.03 -1.78
N ARG A 48 2.18 16.81 -1.02
CA ARG A 48 1.68 18.11 -1.50
C ARG A 48 2.82 19.01 -1.96
N GLY A 49 2.67 19.56 -3.17
CA GLY A 49 3.66 20.45 -3.79
C GLY A 49 4.78 19.72 -4.54
N ARG A 50 5.03 18.44 -4.23
CA ARG A 50 6.07 17.62 -4.87
C ARG A 50 5.50 16.63 -5.88
N ALA A 51 4.37 16.01 -5.54
CA ALA A 51 3.74 14.97 -6.32
C ALA A 51 2.21 14.96 -6.16
N GLU A 52 1.51 14.54 -7.20
CA GLU A 52 0.07 14.32 -7.17
C GLU A 52 -0.28 12.84 -7.26
N LEU A 53 -1.08 12.36 -6.31
CA LEU A 53 -1.54 10.98 -6.27
C LEU A 53 -2.96 10.88 -6.84
N LEU A 54 -3.12 10.08 -7.89
CA LEU A 54 -4.38 9.77 -8.54
C LEU A 54 -4.69 8.27 -8.44
N MET A 55 -5.82 7.93 -7.85
CA MET A 55 -6.36 6.56 -7.88
C MET A 55 -7.56 6.49 -8.82
N GLY A 56 -7.82 5.31 -9.39
CA GLY A 56 -9.00 5.11 -10.21
C GLY A 56 -9.21 3.68 -10.65
N LYS A 57 -10.32 3.47 -11.37
CA LYS A 57 -10.68 2.14 -11.87
C LYS A 57 -9.81 1.78 -13.07
N ASN A 58 -9.18 0.61 -13.03
CA ASN A 58 -8.23 0.15 -14.06
C ASN A 58 -8.83 0.22 -15.48
N THR A 59 -10.09 -0.14 -15.66
CA THR A 59 -10.74 -0.08 -16.98
C THR A 59 -10.87 1.35 -17.51
N MET A 60 -11.08 2.34 -16.64
CA MET A 60 -11.15 3.74 -17.05
C MET A 60 -9.77 4.30 -17.36
N ILE A 61 -8.79 4.00 -16.51
CA ILE A 61 -7.41 4.42 -16.69
C ILE A 61 -6.84 3.88 -18.02
N ARG A 62 -7.01 2.58 -18.27
CA ARG A 62 -6.56 1.96 -19.54
C ARG A 62 -7.23 2.58 -20.76
N LYS A 63 -8.53 2.93 -20.67
CA LYS A 63 -9.23 3.61 -21.77
C LYS A 63 -8.67 5.01 -22.01
N ALA A 64 -8.33 5.74 -20.95
CA ALA A 64 -7.74 7.08 -21.05
C ALA A 64 -6.34 7.05 -21.65
N ILE A 65 -5.48 6.15 -21.18
CA ILE A 65 -4.13 5.99 -21.72
C ILE A 65 -4.19 5.56 -23.20
N ARG A 66 -5.08 4.64 -23.58
CA ARG A 66 -5.26 4.24 -24.97
C ARG A 66 -5.70 5.37 -25.90
N GLY A 67 -6.52 6.30 -25.39
CA GLY A 67 -6.90 7.49 -26.15
C GLY A 67 -5.75 8.48 -26.34
N TYR A 68 -4.70 8.38 -25.52
CA TYR A 68 -3.54 9.26 -25.52
C TYR A 68 -2.29 8.64 -26.19
N LEU A 69 -2.32 7.34 -26.52
CA LEU A 69 -1.31 6.63 -27.31
C LEU A 69 -0.83 7.36 -28.57
N PRO A 70 -1.69 8.00 -29.41
CA PRO A 70 -1.21 8.66 -30.63
C PRO A 70 -0.26 9.84 -30.37
N LYS A 71 -0.26 10.40 -29.15
CA LYS A 71 0.68 11.47 -28.77
C LYS A 71 1.97 10.94 -28.14
N ASN A 72 1.89 9.80 -27.44
CA ASN A 72 3.06 9.20 -26.81
C ASN A 72 2.95 7.66 -26.81
N PRO A 73 3.66 6.96 -27.72
CA PRO A 73 3.56 5.51 -27.86
C PRO A 73 4.14 4.74 -26.67
N ASP A 74 5.07 5.33 -25.91
CA ASP A 74 5.72 4.69 -24.76
C ASP A 74 4.73 4.37 -23.61
N LEU A 75 3.54 4.99 -23.63
CA LEU A 75 2.49 4.75 -22.65
C LEU A 75 1.86 3.34 -22.77
N GLU A 76 2.09 2.62 -23.87
CA GLU A 76 1.60 1.25 -24.04
C GLU A 76 2.18 0.30 -22.98
N CYS A 77 3.46 0.47 -22.66
CA CYS A 77 4.15 -0.28 -21.62
C CYS A 77 3.50 -0.13 -20.23
N LEU A 78 2.90 1.04 -19.93
CA LEU A 78 2.22 1.28 -18.66
C LEU A 78 0.96 0.45 -18.52
N ILE A 79 0.24 0.18 -19.62
CA ILE A 79 -1.06 -0.54 -19.60
C ILE A 79 -0.92 -1.94 -19.00
N HIS A 80 0.19 -2.62 -19.28
CA HIS A 80 0.48 -3.96 -18.77
C HIS A 80 0.68 -3.99 -17.24
N HIS A 81 1.15 -2.88 -16.66
CA HIS A 81 1.44 -2.78 -15.23
C HIS A 81 0.23 -2.31 -14.40
N VAL A 82 -0.86 -1.87 -15.03
CA VAL A 82 -2.09 -1.46 -14.32
C VAL A 82 -2.93 -2.69 -13.95
N VAL A 83 -2.47 -3.52 -13.01
CA VAL A 83 -3.16 -4.74 -12.56
C VAL A 83 -3.31 -4.74 -11.04
N GLY A 84 -4.49 -5.14 -10.53
CA GLY A 84 -4.78 -5.13 -9.09
C GLY A 84 -5.21 -3.75 -8.58
N ASN A 85 -4.93 -3.46 -7.31
CA ASN A 85 -5.23 -2.18 -6.68
C ASN A 85 -4.05 -1.22 -6.86
N VAL A 86 -4.16 -0.34 -7.85
CA VAL A 86 -3.03 0.48 -8.31
C VAL A 86 -3.36 1.97 -8.22
N GLY A 87 -2.39 2.76 -7.78
CA GLY A 87 -2.39 4.21 -7.80
C GLY A 87 -1.29 4.76 -8.71
N PHE A 88 -1.53 5.95 -9.25
CA PHE A 88 -0.55 6.72 -10.01
C PHE A 88 -0.04 7.87 -9.14
N VAL A 89 1.26 8.08 -9.14
CA VAL A 89 1.88 9.26 -8.52
C VAL A 89 2.63 10.01 -9.61
N PHE A 90 2.20 11.23 -9.90
CA PHE A 90 2.77 12.11 -10.91
C PHE A 90 3.72 13.10 -10.25
N THR A 91 4.91 13.29 -10.84
CA THR A 91 6.00 14.06 -10.22
C THR A 91 6.80 14.80 -11.28
N ASN A 92 7.24 16.02 -10.96
CA ASN A 92 8.22 16.75 -11.78
C ASN A 92 9.65 16.62 -11.22
N GLU A 93 9.79 16.22 -9.96
CA GLU A 93 11.06 16.10 -9.26
C GLU A 93 11.84 14.83 -9.66
N ASP A 94 12.95 14.59 -8.95
CA ASP A 94 13.72 13.38 -9.13
C ASP A 94 13.02 12.13 -8.58
N LEU A 95 13.20 11.01 -9.29
CA LEU A 95 12.55 9.75 -8.96
C LEU A 95 13.07 9.18 -7.64
N ALA A 96 14.36 9.36 -7.32
CA ALA A 96 14.94 8.81 -6.11
C ALA A 96 14.35 9.47 -4.86
N GLU A 97 14.26 10.80 -4.84
CA GLU A 97 13.74 11.53 -3.69
C GLU A 97 12.26 11.23 -3.40
N VAL A 98 11.43 11.17 -4.45
CA VAL A 98 10.00 10.87 -4.26
C VAL A 98 9.81 9.42 -3.81
N ARG A 99 10.60 8.49 -4.34
CA ARG A 99 10.61 7.10 -3.89
C ARG A 99 10.97 7.01 -2.41
N ASP A 100 12.03 7.70 -1.98
CA ASP A 100 12.48 7.69 -0.59
C ASP A 100 11.44 8.35 0.33
N ALA A 101 10.77 9.41 -0.12
CA ALA A 101 9.66 10.04 0.60
C ALA A 101 8.47 9.08 0.78
N ILE A 102 8.13 8.30 -0.25
CA ILE A 102 7.07 7.27 -0.16
C ILE A 102 7.48 6.15 0.80
N ILE A 103 8.71 5.65 0.68
CA ILE A 103 9.22 4.54 1.51
C ILE A 103 9.34 4.96 2.98
N ALA A 104 9.80 6.19 3.25
CA ALA A 104 9.91 6.72 4.60
C ALA A 104 8.57 6.79 5.36
N LYS A 105 7.44 6.85 4.63
CA LYS A 105 6.09 6.86 5.19
C LYS A 105 5.43 5.48 5.21
N LYS A 106 6.22 4.40 5.14
CA LYS A 106 5.75 3.03 5.36
C LYS A 106 5.40 2.84 6.84
N VAL A 107 4.10 2.76 7.14
CA VAL A 107 3.61 2.50 8.50
C VAL A 107 3.61 0.99 8.75
N ALA A 108 4.24 0.57 9.85
CA ALA A 108 4.13 -0.80 10.32
C ALA A 108 2.69 -1.03 10.84
N ALA A 109 1.95 -1.90 10.16
CA ALA A 109 0.62 -2.30 10.58
C ALA A 109 0.69 -3.70 11.21
N PRO A 110 -0.13 -3.99 12.24
CA PRO A 110 -0.23 -5.33 12.78
C PRO A 110 -0.76 -6.30 11.73
N ALA A 111 -0.30 -7.55 11.78
CA ALA A 111 -0.79 -8.61 10.89
C ALA A 111 -2.29 -8.83 11.13
N LYS A 112 -3.06 -8.88 10.04
CA LYS A 112 -4.50 -9.19 10.07
C LYS A 112 -4.70 -10.66 9.75
N ALA A 113 -5.62 -11.29 10.47
CA ALA A 113 -5.98 -12.68 10.22
C ALA A 113 -6.49 -12.87 8.77
N GLY A 114 -6.06 -13.95 8.12
CA GLY A 114 -6.49 -14.31 6.76
C GLY A 114 -5.72 -13.62 5.62
N ILE A 115 -4.72 -12.77 5.92
CA ILE A 115 -3.83 -12.17 4.91
C ILE A 115 -2.52 -12.95 4.87
N VAL A 116 -2.02 -13.24 3.66
CA VAL A 116 -0.70 -13.83 3.47
C VAL A 116 0.37 -12.85 3.93
N ALA A 117 1.32 -13.32 4.74
CA ALA A 117 2.37 -12.47 5.27
C ALA A 117 3.31 -12.04 4.14
N PRO A 118 3.60 -10.73 3.99
CA PRO A 118 4.56 -10.26 2.98
C PRO A 118 6.02 -10.43 3.42
N ILE A 119 6.25 -10.65 4.72
CA ILE A 119 7.57 -10.76 5.35
C ILE A 119 7.48 -11.84 6.43
N ASP A 120 8.55 -12.61 6.62
CA ASP A 120 8.69 -13.55 7.73
C ASP A 120 8.46 -12.87 9.08
N VAL A 121 7.47 -13.35 9.84
CA VAL A 121 7.19 -12.85 11.19
C VAL A 121 7.85 -13.77 12.21
N ARG A 122 8.72 -13.20 13.05
CA ARG A 122 9.48 -13.93 14.08
C ARG A 122 9.15 -13.41 15.48
N LEU A 123 9.03 -14.33 16.43
CA LEU A 123 8.92 -14.01 17.85
C LEU A 123 10.29 -14.18 18.50
N PRO A 124 10.82 -13.14 19.19
CA PRO A 124 12.03 -13.27 19.97
C PRO A 124 11.77 -14.07 21.26
N ALA A 125 12.78 -14.79 21.74
CA ALA A 125 12.78 -15.42 23.05
C ALA A 125 12.78 -14.34 24.14
N GLN A 126 11.64 -14.15 24.80
CA GLN A 126 11.44 -13.10 25.80
C GLN A 126 10.27 -13.48 26.73
N ASN A 127 10.29 -12.93 27.95
CA ASN A 127 9.13 -12.99 28.84
C ASN A 127 8.00 -12.09 28.31
N THR A 128 6.82 -12.66 28.09
CA THR A 128 5.65 -11.97 27.53
C THR A 128 4.90 -11.11 28.56
N GLY A 129 5.12 -11.36 29.85
CA GLY A 129 4.37 -10.71 30.93
C GLY A 129 2.89 -11.10 31.00
N LEU A 130 2.45 -12.07 30.18
CA LEU A 130 1.10 -12.60 30.21
C LEU A 130 0.97 -13.65 31.30
N GLY A 131 -0.19 -13.66 31.98
CA GLY A 131 -0.54 -14.66 32.97
C GLY A 131 -0.74 -16.06 32.36
N PRO A 132 -0.73 -17.11 33.18
CA PRO A 132 -0.75 -18.50 32.73
C PRO A 132 -2.07 -18.93 32.07
N GLU A 133 -3.14 -18.15 32.22
CA GLU A 133 -4.46 -18.40 31.62
C GLU A 133 -4.43 -18.53 30.09
N LYS A 134 -3.51 -17.81 29.44
CA LYS A 134 -3.41 -17.76 27.97
C LYS A 134 -2.42 -18.76 27.37
N THR A 135 -1.91 -19.70 28.16
CA THR A 135 -0.95 -20.72 27.72
C THR A 135 -1.49 -21.60 26.58
N SER A 136 -2.78 -21.92 26.61
CA SER A 136 -3.45 -22.71 25.57
C SER A 136 -3.37 -22.08 24.18
N PHE A 137 -3.37 -20.75 24.09
CA PHE A 137 -3.26 -20.03 22.82
C PHE A 137 -1.89 -20.20 22.16
N PHE A 138 -0.81 -20.12 22.94
CA PHE A 138 0.55 -20.32 22.44
C PHE A 138 0.80 -21.76 22.02
N GLN A 139 0.21 -22.72 22.74
CA GLN A 139 0.26 -24.14 22.38
C GLN A 139 -0.47 -24.41 21.05
N ALA A 140 -1.65 -23.82 20.84
CA ALA A 140 -2.40 -23.95 19.59
C ALA A 140 -1.64 -23.40 18.38
N LEU A 141 -0.77 -22.41 18.59
CA LEU A 141 0.11 -21.84 17.55
C LEU A 141 1.46 -22.57 17.43
N ASN A 142 1.65 -23.69 18.13
CA ASN A 142 2.88 -24.48 18.19
C ASN A 142 4.12 -23.69 18.66
N ILE A 143 3.92 -22.69 19.52
CA ILE A 143 5.03 -21.86 20.05
C ILE A 143 5.54 -22.49 21.35
N PRO A 144 6.84 -22.85 21.45
CA PRO A 144 7.40 -23.42 22.66
C PRO A 144 7.51 -22.36 23.77
N THR A 145 6.75 -22.54 24.85
CA THR A 145 6.69 -21.62 25.99
C THR A 145 6.84 -22.35 27.33
N LYS A 146 7.31 -21.64 28.35
CA LYS A 146 7.45 -22.11 29.73
C LYS A 146 6.88 -21.09 30.70
N ILE A 147 6.28 -21.54 31.80
CA ILE A 147 5.81 -20.65 32.87
C ILE A 147 6.98 -20.39 33.83
N SER A 148 7.43 -19.14 33.90
CA SER A 148 8.49 -18.67 34.80
C SER A 148 7.91 -17.57 35.69
N LYS A 149 8.01 -17.73 37.02
CA LYS A 149 7.56 -16.74 38.02
C LYS A 149 6.11 -16.24 37.82
N GLY A 150 5.20 -17.12 37.39
CA GLY A 150 3.79 -16.77 37.16
C GLY A 150 3.51 -16.06 35.82
N THR A 151 4.50 -15.92 34.94
CA THR A 151 4.37 -15.32 33.61
C THR A 151 4.84 -16.28 32.51
N ILE A 152 4.30 -16.15 31.30
CA ILE A 152 4.66 -16.99 30.14
C ILE A 152 5.94 -16.46 29.49
N GLU A 153 6.95 -17.32 29.36
CA GLU A 153 8.24 -17.05 28.73
C GLU A 153 8.42 -17.87 27.45
N ILE A 154 8.84 -17.22 26.36
CA ILE A 154 9.16 -17.87 25.09
C ILE A 154 10.62 -18.33 25.12
N LEU A 155 10.87 -19.62 24.90
CA LEU A 155 12.20 -20.22 25.07
C LEU A 155 13.13 -19.99 23.89
N VAL A 156 12.59 -19.96 22.68
CA VAL A 156 13.36 -19.98 21.42
C VAL A 156 12.78 -18.96 20.45
N ASN A 157 13.64 -18.35 19.64
CA ASN A 157 13.21 -17.53 18.51
C ASN A 157 12.41 -18.39 17.53
N TYR A 158 11.10 -18.12 17.42
CA TYR A 158 10.18 -18.93 16.63
C TYR A 158 9.68 -18.17 15.41
N ASN A 159 9.73 -18.82 14.24
CA ASN A 159 9.17 -18.27 13.01
C ASN A 159 7.68 -18.68 12.94
N LEU A 160 6.79 -17.70 13.01
CA LEU A 160 5.34 -17.93 13.07
C LEU A 160 4.78 -18.37 11.71
N PHE A 161 5.02 -17.56 10.68
CA PHE A 161 4.52 -17.78 9.32
C PHE A 161 5.36 -17.02 8.30
N ARG A 162 5.36 -17.56 7.07
CA ARG A 162 5.94 -16.99 5.85
C ARG A 162 4.81 -16.68 4.86
#